data_AF-A0A7V2PKQ4-F1
#
_entry.id   AF-A0A7V2PKQ4-F1
#
_cell.length_a   1.000
_cell.length_b   1.000
_cell.length_c   1.000
_cell.angle_alpha   90.00
_cell.angle_beta   90.00
_cell.angle_gamma   90.00
#
_symmetry.space_group_name_H-M   'P 1'
#
loop_
_entity.id
_entity.type
_entity.pdbx_description
1 polymer ?
#
loop_
_entity_poly.entity_id
_entity_poly.type
_entity_poly.pdbx_seq_one_letter_code
_entity_poly.pdbx_strand_id
1 'polypeptide(L)'
;MKILCTSIDLPGHLDWGGYLTTAVALRRRGHDVCWGSGVRVEASVQRSDLDFVWLSTAGWRHHMPPLSADLSTAAREQVRRERALAVWLSPEPVLQALAELEVIAAEFRPDVVLVEPFMAAGVLLAEKLALPLAVVGRPALPLTKSAGVATERIAALCKAAGVVGDYWDLSRGMPRSPHLH
;
A
#
# COMPACT_ATOMS: atom_id res chain seq x y z
N MET A 1 -7.24 -20.68 -3.54
CA MET A 1 -6.19 -19.65 -3.76
C MET A 1 -5.79 -19.09 -2.42
N LYS A 2 -4.52 -18.74 -2.30
CA LYS A 2 -3.92 -17.99 -1.20
C LYS A 2 -3.86 -16.52 -1.57
N ILE A 3 -4.48 -15.68 -0.76
CA ILE A 3 -4.67 -14.26 -1.04
C ILE A 3 -3.97 -13.48 0.07
N LEU A 4 -2.96 -12.69 -0.31
CA LEU A 4 -2.30 -11.78 0.62
C LEU A 4 -2.91 -10.39 0.48
N CYS A 5 -3.70 -9.99 1.47
CA CYS A 5 -4.18 -8.63 1.62
C CYS A 5 -3.14 -7.79 2.35
N THR A 6 -2.86 -6.59 1.86
CA THR A 6 -1.98 -5.62 2.54
C THR A 6 -2.60 -4.24 2.62
N SER A 7 -2.29 -3.50 3.68
CA SER A 7 -2.76 -2.14 3.92
C SER A 7 -1.78 -1.34 4.76
N ILE A 8 -1.81 -0.01 4.69
CA ILE A 8 -1.28 0.80 5.79
C ILE A 8 -2.13 0.60 7.06
N ASP A 9 -1.53 0.81 8.23
CA ASP A 9 -2.17 0.61 9.54
C ASP A 9 -2.93 1.85 10.03
N LEU A 10 -3.74 2.42 9.12
CA LEU A 10 -4.74 3.42 9.44
C LEU A 10 -6.12 2.77 9.40
N PRO A 11 -6.92 2.79 10.50
CA PRO A 11 -8.23 2.12 10.53
C PRO A 11 -9.17 2.51 9.39
N GLY A 12 -9.14 3.77 8.93
CA GLY A 12 -9.96 4.22 7.80
C GLY A 12 -9.58 3.60 6.45
N HIS A 13 -8.38 3.04 6.31
CA HIS A 13 -7.89 2.40 5.08
C HIS A 13 -8.22 0.91 5.00
N LEU A 14 -8.68 0.30 6.11
CA LEU A 14 -9.11 -1.10 6.09
C LEU A 14 -10.35 -1.35 5.23
N ASP A 15 -11.27 -0.38 5.20
CA ASP A 15 -12.57 -0.56 4.54
C ASP A 15 -12.82 0.47 3.43
N TRP A 16 -11.74 1.08 2.93
CA TRP A 16 -11.83 1.87 1.70
C TRP A 16 -12.43 1.02 0.60
N GLY A 17 -13.55 1.48 0.04
CA GLY A 17 -14.33 0.77 -0.99
C GLY A 17 -14.77 -0.64 -0.59
N GLY A 18 -14.92 -0.95 0.70
CA GLY A 18 -15.33 -2.27 1.17
C GLY A 18 -14.22 -3.31 1.20
N TYR A 19 -12.94 -2.90 1.33
CA TYR A 19 -11.80 -3.81 1.24
C TYR A 19 -11.83 -4.95 2.28
N LEU A 20 -11.99 -4.64 3.57
CA LEU A 20 -12.11 -5.65 4.62
C LEU A 20 -13.31 -6.57 4.37
N THR A 21 -14.46 -5.99 4.00
CA THR A 21 -15.66 -6.75 3.64
C THR A 21 -15.40 -7.71 2.46
N THR A 22 -14.61 -7.28 1.48
CA THR A 22 -14.22 -8.09 0.31
C THR A 22 -13.31 -9.25 0.74
N ALA A 23 -12.32 -9.00 1.60
CA ALA A 23 -11.45 -10.05 2.12
C ALA A 23 -12.24 -11.12 2.90
N VAL A 24 -13.19 -10.70 3.75
CA VAL A 24 -14.11 -11.60 4.45
C VAL A 24 -14.96 -12.41 3.46
N ALA A 25 -15.50 -11.78 2.42
CA ALA A 25 -16.27 -12.48 1.40
C ALA A 25 -15.41 -13.51 0.63
N LEU A 26 -14.14 -13.22 0.37
CA LEU A 26 -13.20 -14.16 -0.24
C LEU A 26 -12.93 -15.35 0.69
N ARG A 27 -12.69 -15.10 1.98
CA ARG A 27 -12.52 -16.17 2.98
C ARG A 27 -13.74 -17.08 3.06
N ARG A 28 -14.95 -16.51 3.09
CA ARG A 28 -16.22 -17.27 3.09
C ARG A 28 -16.44 -18.10 1.83
N ARG A 29 -15.80 -17.74 0.71
CA ARG A 29 -15.80 -18.52 -0.54
C ARG A 29 -14.77 -19.64 -0.56
N GLY A 30 -14.06 -19.88 0.54
CA GLY A 30 -13.07 -20.95 0.68
C GLY A 30 -11.66 -20.56 0.24
N HIS A 31 -11.37 -19.27 0.05
CA HIS A 31 -9.99 -18.81 -0.13
C HIS A 31 -9.24 -18.79 1.20
N ASP A 32 -7.93 -19.01 1.13
CA ASP A 32 -7.01 -18.83 2.23
C ASP A 32 -6.55 -17.37 2.20
N VAL A 33 -6.92 -16.58 3.21
CA VAL A 33 -6.77 -15.12 3.19
C VAL A 33 -5.96 -14.69 4.40
N CYS A 34 -4.82 -14.08 4.14
CA CYS A 34 -3.92 -13.53 5.15
C CYS A 34 -3.79 -12.01 4.97
N TRP A 35 -3.75 -11.27 6.09
CA TRP A 35 -3.65 -9.81 6.09
C TRP A 35 -2.34 -9.33 6.71
N GLY A 36 -1.47 -8.73 5.90
CA GLY A 36 -0.22 -8.11 6.34
C GLY A 36 -0.35 -6.60 6.56
N SER A 37 -0.16 -6.15 7.80
CA SER A 37 -0.20 -4.73 8.16
C SER A 37 0.46 -4.46 9.52
N GLY A 38 0.58 -3.19 9.90
CA GLY A 38 1.01 -2.78 11.25
C GLY A 38 -0.06 -2.97 12.33
N VAL A 39 0.37 -2.98 13.59
CA VAL A 39 -0.43 -3.35 14.78
C VAL A 39 -1.75 -2.60 14.94
N ARG A 40 -1.85 -1.36 14.47
CA ARG A 40 -2.99 -0.47 14.75
C ARG A 40 -4.32 -0.96 14.16
N VAL A 41 -4.26 -1.93 13.24
CA VAL A 41 -5.43 -2.50 12.57
C VAL A 41 -5.71 -3.96 12.92
N GLU A 42 -4.79 -4.62 13.63
CA GLU A 42 -4.85 -6.05 13.97
C GLU A 42 -6.21 -6.45 14.56
N ALA A 43 -6.63 -5.77 15.63
CA ALA A 43 -7.87 -6.06 16.32
C ALA A 43 -9.11 -5.92 15.43
N SER A 44 -9.07 -5.11 14.37
CA SER A 44 -10.20 -4.98 13.42
C SER A 44 -10.22 -6.10 12.40
N VAL A 45 -9.05 -6.54 11.93
CA VAL A 45 -8.93 -7.66 11.01
C VAL A 45 -9.30 -8.98 11.71
N GLN A 46 -8.77 -9.23 12.90
CA GLN A 46 -9.05 -10.45 13.66
C GLN A 46 -10.53 -10.57 14.08
N ARG A 47 -11.18 -9.46 14.45
CA ARG A 47 -12.63 -9.42 14.70
C ARG A 47 -13.48 -9.80 13.47
N SER A 48 -12.88 -9.77 12.29
CA SER A 48 -13.51 -10.14 11.02
C SER A 48 -13.17 -11.57 10.60
N ASP A 49 -12.56 -12.36 11.49
CA ASP A 49 -12.20 -13.78 11.26
C ASP A 49 -11.22 -13.98 10.09
N LEU A 50 -10.21 -13.10 10.02
CA LEU A 50 -9.12 -13.15 9.06
C LEU A 50 -7.79 -13.35 9.79
N ASP A 51 -6.90 -14.15 9.20
CA ASP A 51 -5.54 -14.33 9.69
C ASP A 51 -4.75 -13.03 9.52
N PHE A 52 -4.00 -12.65 10.55
CA PHE A 52 -3.22 -11.41 10.58
C PHE A 52 -1.75 -11.72 10.76
N VAL A 53 -0.91 -11.14 9.91
CA VAL A 53 0.56 -11.20 10.02
C VAL A 53 1.11 -9.80 10.25
N TRP A 54 1.96 -9.71 11.26
CA TRP A 54 2.45 -8.43 11.74
C TRP A 54 3.59 -7.91 10.88
N LEU A 55 3.50 -6.64 10.50
CA LEU A 55 4.62 -5.87 9.97
C LEU A 55 5.08 -4.85 11.02
N SER A 56 6.39 -4.69 11.18
CA SER A 56 6.95 -3.65 12.05
C SER A 56 6.67 -2.25 11.55
N THR A 57 6.50 -2.13 10.24
CA THR A 57 5.99 -0.94 9.58
C THR A 57 5.19 -1.35 8.36
N ALA A 58 4.11 -0.64 8.07
CA ALA A 58 3.37 -0.78 6.82
C ALA A 58 3.89 0.17 5.72
N GLY A 59 5.14 0.63 5.83
CA GLY A 59 5.71 1.63 4.91
C GLY A 59 5.19 3.06 5.12
N TRP A 60 4.25 3.25 6.04
CA TRP A 60 3.61 4.52 6.35
C TRP A 60 4.23 5.22 7.57
N ARG A 61 4.52 6.52 7.46
CA ARG A 61 5.00 7.32 8.59
C ARG A 61 3.84 7.98 9.35
N HIS A 62 3.56 7.49 10.56
CA HIS A 62 2.52 8.05 11.44
C HIS A 62 2.85 9.44 12.00
N HIS A 63 4.13 9.76 12.14
CA HIS A 63 4.57 10.98 12.80
C HIS A 63 5.38 11.85 11.86
N MET A 64 4.93 13.09 11.71
CA MET A 64 5.67 14.17 11.07
C MET A 64 5.69 15.36 12.03
N PRO A 65 6.81 16.10 12.14
CA PRO A 65 6.86 17.30 12.97
C PRO A 65 5.80 18.31 12.50
N PRO A 66 5.29 19.23 13.35
CA PRO A 66 4.35 20.26 12.90
C PRO A 66 4.96 21.14 11.79
N LEU A 67 4.11 21.81 11.00
CA LEU A 67 4.57 22.82 10.05
C LEU A 67 4.90 24.10 10.80
N SER A 68 5.89 24.87 10.31
CA SER A 68 6.15 26.21 10.84
C SER A 68 4.89 27.08 10.71
N ALA A 69 4.64 27.90 11.74
CA ALA A 69 3.56 28.88 11.74
C ALA A 69 3.82 29.99 10.71
N ASP A 70 5.08 30.31 10.43
CA ASP A 70 5.51 31.44 9.60
C ASP A 70 5.39 31.19 8.09
N LEU A 71 4.98 29.99 7.67
CA LEU A 71 4.76 29.68 6.26
C LEU A 71 3.55 30.43 5.72
N SER A 72 3.74 31.11 4.58
CA SER A 72 2.65 31.61 3.75
C SER A 72 1.73 30.46 3.30
N THR A 73 0.49 30.78 2.90
CA THR A 73 -0.48 29.76 2.43
C THR A 73 0.07 28.92 1.28
N ALA A 74 0.71 29.55 0.28
CA ALA A 74 1.28 28.84 -0.87
C ALA A 74 2.44 27.92 -0.46
N ALA A 75 3.35 28.40 0.39
CA ALA A 75 4.45 27.58 0.90
C ALA A 75 3.93 26.42 1.75
N ARG A 76 2.89 26.66 2.57
CA ARG A 76 2.24 25.64 3.39
C ARG A 76 1.66 24.52 2.54
N GLU A 77 0.97 24.84 1.44
CA GLU A 77 0.42 23.84 0.52
C GLU A 77 1.52 23.03 -0.18
N GLN A 78 2.61 23.68 -0.58
CA GLN A 78 3.76 22.97 -1.15
C GLN A 78 4.37 21.97 -0.16
N VAL A 79 4.65 22.39 1.07
CA VAL A 79 5.21 21.51 2.11
C VAL A 79 4.22 20.40 2.49
N ARG A 80 2.91 20.66 2.49
CA ARG A 80 1.89 19.62 2.71
C ARG A 80 1.97 18.51 1.66
N ARG A 81 2.10 18.88 0.37
CA ARG A 81 2.25 17.90 -0.72
C ARG A 81 3.52 17.07 -0.57
N GLU A 82 4.65 17.72 -0.31
CA GLU A 82 5.92 17.03 -0.11
C GLU A 82 5.88 16.09 1.10
N ARG A 83 5.24 16.52 2.19
CA ARG A 83 5.06 15.68 3.38
C ARG A 83 4.15 14.50 3.13
N ALA A 84 3.05 14.66 2.38
CA ALA A 84 2.20 13.53 2.00
C ALA A 84 3.01 12.47 1.23
N LEU A 85 3.85 12.90 0.28
CA LEU A 85 4.75 11.99 -0.44
C LEU A 85 5.84 11.40 0.46
N ALA A 86 6.36 12.13 1.44
CA ALA A 86 7.32 11.58 2.40
C ALA A 86 6.67 10.59 3.36
N VAL A 87 5.42 10.79 3.75
CA VAL A 87 4.70 9.85 4.62
C VAL A 87 4.45 8.52 3.92
N TRP A 88 4.14 8.58 2.63
CA TRP A 88 3.79 7.44 1.81
C TRP A 88 4.98 6.74 1.13
N LEU A 89 5.88 7.50 0.50
CA LEU A 89 6.91 7.01 -0.41
C LEU A 89 8.32 7.24 0.15
N SER A 90 8.49 7.18 1.47
CA SER A 90 9.83 7.21 2.07
C SER A 90 10.53 5.85 1.86
N PRO A 91 11.74 5.80 1.28
CA PRO A 91 12.41 4.55 0.97
C PRO A 91 12.59 3.60 2.14
N GLU A 92 13.10 4.09 3.27
CA GLU A 92 13.44 3.26 4.43
C GLU A 92 12.24 2.44 4.97
N PRO A 93 11.12 3.03 5.40
CA PRO A 93 10.00 2.23 5.92
C PRO A 93 9.35 1.35 4.84
N VAL A 94 9.31 1.81 3.58
CA VAL A 94 8.73 1.01 2.48
C VAL A 94 9.58 -0.23 2.18
N LEU A 95 10.91 -0.08 2.13
CA LEU A 95 11.81 -1.20 1.87
C LEU A 95 11.90 -2.17 3.06
N GLN A 96 11.75 -1.66 4.30
CA GLN A 96 11.61 -2.51 5.48
C GLN A 96 10.33 -3.35 5.42
N ALA A 97 9.18 -2.72 5.14
CA ALA A 97 7.92 -3.43 4.96
C ALA A 97 8.00 -4.45 3.80
N LEU A 98 8.69 -4.11 2.71
CA LEU A 98 8.91 -5.03 1.58
C LEU A 98 9.69 -6.28 2.03
N ALA A 99 10.80 -6.11 2.75
CA ALA A 99 11.60 -7.24 3.22
C ALA A 99 10.80 -8.18 4.15
N GLU A 100 9.97 -7.64 5.04
CA GLU A 100 9.09 -8.45 5.89
C GLU A 100 8.02 -9.18 5.08
N LEU A 101 7.42 -8.49 4.11
CA LEU A 101 6.46 -9.10 3.19
C LEU A 101 7.07 -10.20 2.31
N GLU A 102 8.36 -10.10 1.95
CA GLU A 102 9.07 -11.17 1.24
C GLU A 102 9.18 -12.44 2.09
N VAL A 103 9.46 -12.30 3.39
CA VAL A 103 9.47 -13.43 4.33
C VAL A 103 8.08 -14.06 4.45
N ILE A 104 7.05 -13.23 4.64
CA ILE A 104 5.66 -13.68 4.69
C ILE A 104 5.27 -14.39 3.39
N ALA A 105 5.62 -13.84 2.24
CA ALA A 105 5.29 -14.42 0.95
C ALA A 105 6.02 -15.75 0.69
N ALA A 106 7.25 -15.91 1.17
CA ALA A 106 7.98 -17.17 1.07
C ALA A 106 7.30 -18.30 1.86
N GLU A 107 6.76 -17.99 3.04
CA GLU A 107 6.04 -18.96 3.88
C GLU A 107 4.61 -19.20 3.37
N PHE A 108 3.83 -18.13 3.22
CA PHE A 108 2.42 -18.19 2.85
C PHE A 108 2.25 -18.66 1.40
N ARG A 109 3.13 -18.23 0.48
CA ARG A 109 3.07 -18.48 -0.97
C ARG A 109 1.75 -17.98 -1.59
N PRO A 110 1.49 -16.67 -1.60
CA PRO A 110 0.27 -16.11 -2.17
C PRO A 110 0.19 -16.33 -3.68
N ASP A 111 -1.02 -16.60 -4.18
CA ASP A 111 -1.34 -16.64 -5.61
C ASP A 111 -1.65 -15.24 -6.17
N VAL A 112 -2.03 -14.30 -5.30
CA VAL A 112 -2.42 -12.92 -5.65
C VAL A 112 -2.21 -12.00 -4.46
N VAL A 113 -1.86 -10.74 -4.74
CA VAL A 113 -1.79 -9.66 -3.76
C VAL A 113 -2.97 -8.71 -3.95
N LEU A 114 -3.68 -8.42 -2.87
CA LEU A 114 -4.63 -7.31 -2.78
C LEU A 114 -3.97 -6.17 -1.99
N VAL A 115 -4.08 -4.95 -2.50
CA VAL A 115 -3.38 -3.79 -1.92
C VAL A 115 -4.26 -2.56 -1.97
N GLU A 116 -4.28 -1.78 -0.90
CA GLU A 116 -4.83 -0.42 -0.96
C GLU A 116 -3.79 0.57 -1.52
N PRO A 117 -4.19 1.71 -2.12
CA PRO A 117 -3.31 2.54 -2.94
C PRO A 117 -2.07 3.10 -2.23
N PHE A 118 -2.07 3.20 -0.91
CA PHE A 118 -0.94 3.75 -0.14
C PHE A 118 0.03 2.69 0.41
N MET A 119 -0.27 1.41 0.24
CA MET A 119 0.61 0.33 0.68
C MET A 119 1.65 0.00 -0.40
N ALA A 120 2.63 0.90 -0.58
CA ALA A 120 3.65 0.80 -1.64
C ALA A 120 4.44 -0.52 -1.61
N ALA A 121 4.74 -1.03 -0.42
CA ALA A 121 5.48 -2.29 -0.25
C ALA A 121 4.73 -3.50 -0.85
N GLY A 122 3.39 -3.54 -0.73
CA GLY A 122 2.58 -4.61 -1.33
C GLY A 122 2.61 -4.58 -2.87
N VAL A 123 2.68 -3.38 -3.46
CA VAL A 123 2.83 -3.20 -4.91
C VAL A 123 4.18 -3.71 -5.40
N LEU A 124 5.26 -3.32 -4.69
CA LEU A 124 6.62 -3.75 -5.00
C LEU A 124 6.79 -5.27 -4.86
N LEU A 125 6.22 -5.85 -3.80
CA LEU A 125 6.22 -7.31 -3.58
C LEU A 125 5.57 -8.04 -4.76
N ALA A 126 4.38 -7.61 -5.16
CA ALA A 126 3.65 -8.27 -6.23
C ALA A 126 4.40 -8.22 -7.56
N GLU A 127 5.01 -7.08 -7.88
CA GLU A 127 5.85 -6.96 -9.09
C GLU A 127 7.09 -7.84 -9.00
N LYS A 128 7.80 -7.80 -7.86
CA LYS A 128 9.05 -8.55 -7.65
C LYS A 128 8.86 -10.06 -7.75
N LEU A 129 7.70 -10.56 -7.30
CA LEU A 129 7.33 -11.97 -7.37
C LEU A 129 6.53 -12.33 -8.63
N ALA A 130 6.31 -11.37 -9.54
CA ALA A 130 5.47 -11.52 -10.72
C ALA A 130 4.06 -12.06 -10.41
N LEU A 131 3.50 -11.68 -9.26
CA LEU A 131 2.17 -12.08 -8.80
C LEU A 131 1.11 -11.13 -9.36
N PRO A 132 -0.10 -11.61 -9.68
CA PRO A 132 -1.25 -10.75 -9.94
C PRO A 132 -1.48 -9.75 -8.78
N LEU A 133 -1.78 -8.49 -9.15
CA LEU A 133 -2.08 -7.41 -8.19
C LEU A 133 -3.49 -6.84 -8.43
N ALA A 134 -4.31 -6.84 -7.37
CA ALA A 134 -5.58 -6.12 -7.33
C ALA A 134 -5.47 -4.90 -6.39
N VAL A 135 -5.56 -3.70 -6.96
CA VAL A 135 -5.63 -2.45 -6.19
C VAL A 135 -7.07 -2.23 -5.77
N VAL A 136 -7.32 -2.24 -4.46
CA VAL A 136 -8.66 -2.16 -3.86
C VAL A 136 -8.95 -0.76 -3.35
N GLY A 137 -10.21 -0.51 -3.02
CA GLY A 137 -10.61 0.64 -2.22
C GLY A 137 -10.58 1.99 -2.91
N ARG A 138 -10.49 2.02 -4.24
CA ARG A 138 -10.53 3.26 -5.02
C ARG A 138 -11.96 3.52 -5.54
N PRO A 139 -12.61 4.65 -5.18
CA PRO A 139 -13.82 5.06 -5.88
C PRO A 139 -13.48 5.38 -7.34
N ALA A 140 -14.37 5.00 -8.26
CA ALA A 140 -14.24 5.22 -9.70
C ALA A 140 -14.45 6.70 -10.08
N LEU A 141 -13.68 7.60 -9.49
CA LEU A 141 -13.69 9.03 -9.83
C LEU A 141 -12.62 9.34 -10.87
N PRO A 142 -12.89 10.24 -11.83
CA PRO A 142 -11.89 10.69 -12.80
C PRO A 142 -10.72 11.35 -12.06
N LEU A 143 -9.52 10.81 -12.29
CA LEU A 143 -8.30 11.31 -11.67
C LEU A 143 -7.75 12.48 -12.48
N THR A 144 -7.46 13.58 -11.81
CA THR A 144 -6.69 14.69 -12.38
C THR A 144 -5.22 14.29 -12.52
N LYS A 145 -4.61 14.54 -13.69
CA LYS A 145 -3.18 14.29 -13.92
C LYS A 145 -2.35 15.20 -13.01
N SER A 146 -1.51 14.62 -12.16
CA SER A 146 -0.51 15.34 -11.35
C SER A 146 0.43 14.35 -10.67
N ALA A 147 1.50 13.93 -11.36
CA ALA A 147 2.40 12.89 -10.85
C ALA A 147 3.85 13.31 -10.58
N GLY A 148 4.33 14.47 -11.06
CA GLY A 148 5.76 14.83 -11.12
C GLY A 148 6.66 14.29 -10.00
N VAL A 149 6.55 14.85 -8.79
CA VAL A 149 7.41 14.46 -7.64
C VAL A 149 7.10 13.04 -7.12
N ALA A 150 5.88 12.55 -7.30
CA ALA A 150 5.52 11.18 -6.94
C ALA A 150 6.22 10.17 -7.87
N THR A 151 6.27 10.46 -9.17
CA THR A 151 6.94 9.62 -10.19
C THR A 151 8.41 9.40 -9.86
N GLU A 152 9.14 10.45 -9.48
CA GLU A 152 10.56 10.35 -9.12
C GLU A 152 10.78 9.44 -7.89
N ARG A 153 9.92 9.59 -6.86
CA ARG A 153 9.99 8.75 -5.65
C ARG A 153 9.63 7.30 -5.92
N ILE A 154 8.61 7.06 -6.74
CA ILE A 154 8.23 5.71 -7.18
C ILE A 154 9.38 5.08 -7.96
N ALA A 155 10.00 5.79 -8.90
CA ALA A 155 11.13 5.29 -9.65
C ALA A 155 12.33 4.94 -8.75
N ALA A 156 12.62 5.77 -7.75
CA ALA A 156 13.66 5.48 -6.76
C ALA A 156 13.35 4.23 -5.93
N LEU A 157 12.10 4.05 -5.50
CA LEU A 157 11.64 2.84 -4.81
C LEU A 157 11.75 1.59 -5.69
N CYS A 158 11.29 1.67 -6.94
CA CYS A 158 11.36 0.55 -7.88
C CYS A 158 12.81 0.12 -8.11
N LYS A 159 13.71 1.09 -8.36
CA LYS A 159 15.15 0.85 -8.48
C LYS A 159 15.74 0.17 -7.24
N ALA A 160 15.39 0.65 -6.04
CA ALA A 160 15.89 0.08 -4.79
C ALA A 160 15.33 -1.33 -4.52
N ALA A 161 14.08 -1.60 -4.93
CA ALA A 161 13.44 -2.91 -4.80
C ALA A 161 13.89 -3.92 -5.87
N GLY A 162 14.53 -3.45 -6.94
CA GLY A 162 14.96 -4.28 -8.08
C GLY A 162 13.83 -4.59 -9.06
N VAL A 163 12.84 -3.71 -9.19
CA VAL A 163 11.69 -3.85 -10.10
C VAL A 163 11.63 -2.69 -11.11
N VAL A 164 10.81 -2.84 -12.16
CA VAL A 164 10.77 -1.89 -13.29
C VAL A 164 9.72 -0.80 -13.13
N GLY A 165 8.68 -1.04 -12.32
CA GLY A 165 7.58 -0.14 -12.05
C GLY A 165 6.31 -0.41 -12.87
N ASP A 166 6.13 -1.61 -13.43
CA ASP A 166 4.98 -1.95 -14.29
C ASP A 166 3.62 -1.92 -13.56
N TYR A 167 3.67 -2.03 -12.23
CA TYR A 167 2.51 -2.06 -11.36
C TYR A 167 2.09 -0.64 -10.92
N TRP A 168 2.70 0.39 -11.52
CA TRP A 168 2.43 1.80 -11.26
C TRP A 168 1.90 2.51 -12.51
N ASP A 169 0.88 3.33 -12.34
CA ASP A 169 0.53 4.39 -13.29
C ASP A 169 1.36 5.63 -12.95
N LEU A 170 2.53 5.75 -13.59
CA LEU A 170 3.45 6.87 -13.40
C LEU A 170 2.86 8.22 -13.83
N SER A 171 1.85 8.23 -14.69
CA SER A 171 1.18 9.48 -15.09
C SER A 171 0.26 10.02 -14.00
N ARG A 172 -0.12 9.15 -13.05
CA ARG A 172 -0.95 9.46 -11.89
C ARG A 172 -0.22 9.31 -10.56
N GLY A 173 1.01 8.79 -10.58
CA GLY A 173 1.83 8.52 -9.41
C GLY A 173 1.16 7.56 -8.45
N MET A 174 0.48 6.53 -8.96
CA MET A 174 -0.40 5.64 -8.17
C MET A 174 -0.28 4.19 -8.62
N PRO A 175 -0.55 3.21 -7.74
CA PRO A 175 -0.59 1.80 -8.14
C PRO A 175 -1.70 1.54 -9.17
N ARG A 176 -1.49 0.51 -9.99
CA ARG A 176 -2.48 -0.01 -10.95
C ARG A 176 -2.53 -1.54 -10.90
N SER A 177 -3.60 -2.12 -11.45
CA SER A 177 -3.77 -3.56 -11.58
C SER A 177 -3.52 -4.01 -13.02
N PRO A 178 -2.26 -4.29 -13.41
CA PRO A 178 -1.92 -4.56 -14.80
C PRO A 178 -2.66 -5.78 -15.39
N HIS A 179 -3.07 -6.72 -14.53
CA HIS A 179 -3.76 -7.95 -14.90
C HIS A 179 -5.30 -7.85 -14.89
N LEU A 180 -5.86 -6.70 -14.52
CA LEU A 180 -7.31 -6.47 -14.44
C LEU A 180 -7.81 -5.49 -15.50
N HIS A 181 -7.21 -5.53 -16.69
CA HIS A 181 -7.56 -4.70 -17.85
C HIS A 181 -8.06 -5.54 -19.02
#